data_AF-A0A1Y0C5M4-F1
#
_entry.id   AF-A0A1Y0C5M4-F1
#
_cell.length_a   1.000
_cell.length_b   1.000
_cell.length_c   1.000
_cell.angle_alpha   90.00
_cell.angle_beta   90.00
_cell.angle_gamma   90.00
#
_symmetry.space_group_name_H-M   'P 1'
#
loop_
_entity.id
_entity.type
_entity.pdbx_description
1 polymer ?
#
loop_
_entity_poly.entity_id
_entity_poly.type
_entity_poly.pdbx_seq_one_letter_code
_entity_poly.pdbx_strand_id
1 'polypeptide(L)'
;MSRTYDRSEVPDLSEIGGHWDPRQPEYHQTPGGFVSPGRLVARIPGRDWPSSPEECTAGLRDAEWILGGRVLICTGCGLDGT
;
A
#
# COMPACT_ATOMS: atom_id res chain seq x y z
N MET A 1 -16.78 13.16 10.75
CA MET A 1 -15.41 13.75 10.77
C MET A 1 -14.50 12.82 9.99
N SER A 2 -14.35 13.08 8.69
CA SER A 2 -13.47 12.26 7.84
C SER A 2 -12.03 12.68 8.10
N ARG A 3 -11.29 11.86 8.87
CA ARG A 3 -9.82 11.97 8.92
C ARG A 3 -9.29 11.35 7.63
N THR A 4 -9.36 12.13 6.55
CA THR A 4 -8.50 11.89 5.40
C THR A 4 -7.10 12.28 5.85
N TYR A 5 -6.17 11.33 5.84
CA TYR A 5 -4.76 11.63 6.08
C TYR A 5 -4.33 12.78 5.16
N ASP A 6 -3.62 13.75 5.72
CA ASP A 6 -2.99 14.78 4.91
C ASP A 6 -1.96 14.08 4.01
N ARG A 7 -1.98 14.35 2.70
CA ARG A 7 -1.02 13.75 1.75
C ARG A 7 0.44 13.97 2.15
N SER A 8 0.71 14.98 2.98
CA SER A 8 2.03 15.25 3.54
C SER A 8 2.52 14.23 4.59
N GLU A 9 1.65 13.36 5.10
CA GLU A 9 2.01 12.29 6.06
C GLU A 9 2.36 10.97 5.38
N VAL A 10 2.15 10.85 4.06
CA VAL A 10 2.49 9.63 3.31
C VAL A 10 4.02 9.54 3.21
N PRO A 11 4.64 8.45 3.70
CA PRO A 11 6.10 8.31 3.67
C PRO A 11 6.66 8.39 2.26
N ASP A 12 7.74 9.15 2.07
CA ASP A 12 8.39 9.30 0.78
C ASP A 12 9.14 8.01 0.40
N LEU A 13 8.77 7.41 -0.73
CA LEU A 13 9.43 6.21 -1.26
C LEU A 13 10.65 6.56 -2.13
N SER A 14 10.94 7.84 -2.39
CA SER A 14 12.01 8.24 -3.29
C SER A 14 13.39 7.79 -2.82
N GLU A 15 13.58 7.60 -1.50
CA GLU A 15 14.83 7.07 -0.91
C GLU A 15 15.21 5.69 -1.46
N ILE A 16 14.24 4.90 -1.91
CA ILE A 16 14.42 3.58 -2.55
C ILE A 16 14.08 3.60 -4.04
N GLY A 17 13.99 4.80 -4.64
CA GLY A 17 13.61 5.00 -6.03
C GLY A 17 12.14 4.68 -6.34
N GLY A 18 11.31 4.52 -5.31
CA GLY A 18 9.89 4.23 -5.45
C GLY A 18 9.01 5.47 -5.50
N HIS A 19 7.74 5.27 -5.80
CA HIS A 19 6.69 6.29 -5.71
C HIS A 19 5.34 5.63 -5.38
N TRP A 20 4.35 6.43 -5.01
CA TRP A 20 2.99 5.94 -4.81
C TRP A 20 2.18 6.04 -6.11
N ASP A 21 1.45 4.98 -6.43
CA ASP A 21 0.43 5.01 -7.47
C ASP A 21 -0.66 6.03 -7.08
N PRO A 22 -1.04 6.97 -7.95
CA PRO A 22 -2.05 7.98 -7.62
C PRO A 22 -3.45 7.41 -7.47
N ARG A 23 -3.71 6.18 -7.95
CA ARG A 23 -5.00 5.50 -7.78
C ARG A 23 -5.24 5.20 -6.31
N GLN A 24 -6.40 5.61 -5.81
CA GLN A 24 -6.86 5.25 -4.47
C GLN A 24 -7.71 3.98 -4.55
N PRO A 25 -7.20 2.83 -4.10
CA PRO A 25 -8.02 1.62 -4.00
C PRO A 25 -9.08 1.79 -2.92
N GLU A 26 -10.31 1.38 -3.20
CA GLU A 26 -11.41 1.43 -2.24
C GLU A 26 -11.51 0.14 -1.40
N TYR A 27 -11.04 -0.98 -1.96
CA TYR A 27 -11.19 -2.31 -1.38
C TYR A 27 -9.87 -3.10 -1.44
N HIS A 28 -9.67 -3.94 -0.43
CA HIS A 28 -8.59 -4.92 -0.38
C HIS A 28 -9.19 -6.30 -0.10
N GLN A 29 -8.94 -7.26 -1.01
CA GLN A 29 -9.66 -8.53 -1.13
C GLN A 29 -11.14 -8.32 -1.48
N THR A 30 -11.78 -9.28 -2.15
CA THR A 30 -13.25 -9.31 -2.38
C THR A 30 -13.84 -10.64 -1.89
N PRO A 31 -14.89 -10.65 -1.03
CA PRO A 31 -15.53 -9.51 -0.39
C PRO A 31 -14.70 -9.10 0.84
N GLY A 32 -13.62 -8.36 0.62
CA GLY A 32 -12.68 -7.98 1.66
C GLY A 32 -13.02 -6.64 2.29
N GLY A 33 -12.04 -6.10 3.01
CA GLY A 33 -12.19 -4.89 3.81
C GLY A 33 -12.11 -3.63 2.96
N PHE A 34 -12.78 -2.58 3.44
CA PHE A 34 -12.52 -1.22 2.96
C PHE A 34 -11.07 -0.83 3.25
N VAL A 35 -10.43 -0.23 2.26
CA VAL A 35 -9.11 0.38 2.44
C VAL A 35 -9.28 1.71 3.17
N SER A 36 -8.49 1.92 4.22
CA SER A 36 -8.49 3.20 4.93
C SER A 36 -8.11 4.34 3.97
N PRO A 37 -8.81 5.49 3.99
CA PRO A 37 -8.46 6.62 3.14
C PRO A 37 -6.98 7.02 3.27
N GLY A 38 -6.33 7.28 2.15
CA GLY A 38 -4.92 7.69 2.09
C GLY A 38 -3.92 6.54 1.87
N ARG A 39 -4.35 5.28 1.98
CA ARG A 39 -3.49 4.14 1.59
C ARG A 39 -3.37 4.07 0.07
N LEU A 40 -2.14 3.91 -0.40
CA LEU A 40 -1.81 3.86 -1.81
C LEU A 40 -1.01 2.59 -2.11
N VAL A 41 -0.89 2.27 -3.39
CA VAL A 41 -0.05 1.15 -3.85
C VAL A 41 1.36 1.69 -4.10
N ALA A 42 2.36 1.10 -3.45
CA ALA A 42 3.75 1.43 -3.71
C ALA A 42 4.16 0.96 -5.11
N ARG A 43 5.00 1.70 -5.82
CA ARG A 43 5.67 1.27 -7.04
C ARG A 43 7.17 1.36 -6.76
N ILE A 44 7.85 0.23 -6.68
CA ILE A 44 9.25 0.13 -6.27
C ILE A 44 10.04 -0.57 -7.37
N PRO A 45 11.17 -0.02 -7.84
CA PRO A 45 12.01 -0.68 -8.85
C PRO A 45 12.40 -2.10 -8.43
N GLY A 46 12.25 -3.05 -9.36
CA GLY A 46 12.57 -4.46 -9.12
C GLY A 46 11.54 -5.22 -8.28
N ARG A 47 10.38 -4.63 -7.98
CA ARG A 47 9.25 -5.30 -7.33
C ARG A 47 8.00 -5.21 -8.20
N ASP A 48 7.52 -6.36 -8.63
CA ASP A 48 6.23 -6.50 -9.30
C ASP A 48 5.21 -7.07 -8.32
N TRP A 49 4.03 -6.45 -8.28
CA TRP A 49 2.92 -6.95 -7.49
C TRP A 49 2.04 -7.86 -8.35
N PRO A 50 1.85 -9.13 -7.97
CA PRO A 50 1.09 -10.09 -8.78
C PRO A 50 -0.40 -9.78 -8.86
N SER A 51 -0.92 -8.87 -8.01
CA SER A 51 -2.36 -8.59 -7.95
C SER A 51 -2.65 -7.11 -7.69
N SER A 52 -3.83 -6.66 -8.13
CA SER A 52 -4.42 -5.42 -7.64
C SER A 52 -4.88 -5.58 -6.18
N PRO A 53 -5.05 -4.49 -5.40
CA PRO A 53 -5.63 -4.55 -4.06
C PRO A 53 -6.95 -5.33 -3.99
N GLU A 54 -7.85 -5.10 -4.95
CA GLU A 54 -9.20 -5.68 -5.01
C GLU A 54 -9.18 -7.20 -5.26
N GLU A 55 -8.17 -7.70 -5.96
CA GLU A 55 -7.96 -9.11 -6.31
C GLU A 55 -6.89 -9.79 -5.43
N CYS A 56 -6.31 -9.06 -4.48
CA CYS A 56 -5.23 -9.56 -3.65
C CYS A 56 -5.70 -10.75 -2.81
N THR A 57 -4.88 -11.78 -2.70
CA THR A 57 -5.15 -12.96 -1.85
C THR A 57 -4.16 -13.11 -0.69
N ALA A 58 -3.23 -12.17 -0.57
CA ALA A 58 -2.20 -12.12 0.46
C ALA A 58 -2.84 -12.02 1.86
N GLY A 59 -2.44 -12.88 2.79
CA GLY A 59 -2.91 -12.87 4.16
C GLY A 59 -2.30 -11.73 4.99
N LEU A 60 -2.74 -11.60 6.24
CA LEU A 60 -2.29 -10.54 7.17
C LEU A 60 -0.77 -10.54 7.46
N ARG A 61 -0.08 -11.66 7.17
CA ARG A 61 1.37 -11.82 7.38
C ARG A 61 2.19 -11.69 6.11
N ASP A 62 1.54 -11.56 4.96
CA ASP A 62 2.18 -11.40 3.66
C ASP A 62 2.50 -9.92 3.44
N ALA A 63 3.32 -9.39 4.34
CA ALA A 63 3.70 -7.99 4.36
C ALA A 63 5.17 -7.82 4.78
N GLU A 64 5.80 -6.76 4.31
CA GLU A 64 7.21 -6.44 4.56
C GLU A 64 7.36 -4.99 5.02
N TRP A 65 8.20 -4.80 6.04
CA TRP A 65 8.61 -3.47 6.47
C TRP A 65 9.76 -2.94 5.60
N ILE A 66 9.56 -1.79 4.98
CA ILE A 66 10.56 -1.06 4.21
C ILE A 66 10.92 0.26 4.90
N LEU A 67 11.89 1.00 4.34
CA LEU A 67 12.36 2.29 4.87
C LEU A 67 12.74 2.24 6.36
N GLY A 68 13.43 1.18 6.77
CA GLY A 68 13.87 1.00 8.15
C GLY A 68 12.72 0.81 9.15
N GLY A 69 11.59 0.24 8.73
CA GLY A 69 10.45 -0.02 9.62
C GLY A 69 9.38 1.06 9.63
N ARG A 70 9.43 2.01 8.68
CA ARG A 70 8.45 3.11 8.61
C ARG A 70 7.22 2.77 7.78
N VAL A 71 7.35 1.89 6.80
CA VAL A 71 6.26 1.52 5.89
C VAL A 71 6.11 0.01 5.85
N LEU A 72 4.91 -0.48 6.13
CA LEU A 72 4.51 -1.87 5.95
C LEU A 72 3.80 -1.99 4.61
N ILE A 73 4.32 -2.85 3.73
CA ILE A 73 3.78 -3.07 2.38
C ILE A 73 3.26 -4.49 2.26
N CYS A 74 2.03 -4.66 1.76
CA CYS A 74 1.53 -5.97 1.34
C CYS A 74 2.35 -6.51 0.16
N THR A 75 2.91 -7.71 0.28
CA THR A 75 3.76 -8.28 -0.78
C THR A 75 2.98 -8.81 -1.98
N GLY A 76 1.65 -8.98 -1.83
CA GLY A 76 0.79 -9.43 -2.93
C GLY A 76 0.28 -8.31 -3.85
N CYS A 77 0.02 -7.12 -3.30
CA CYS A 77 -0.56 -6.01 -4.08
C CYS A 77 0.14 -4.66 -3.93
N GLY A 78 1.18 -4.57 -3.09
CA GLY A 78 1.93 -3.34 -2.88
C GLY A 78 1.19 -2.29 -2.04
N LEU A 79 0.01 -2.61 -1.51
CA LEU A 79 -0.79 -1.69 -0.71
C LEU A 79 -0.07 -1.32 0.59
N ASP A 80 -0.11 -0.04 0.94
CA ASP A 80 0.29 0.45 2.26
C ASP A 80 -0.60 -0.13 3.37
N GLY A 81 0.04 -0.85 4.29
CA GLY A 81 -0.56 -1.47 5.46
C GLY A 81 -0.09 -0.89 6.78
N THR A 82 0.54 0.29 6.78
CA THR A 82 0.84 1.02 8.04
C THR A 82 -0.42 1.47 8.77
#